data_AF-A0A1G9YG19-F1
#
_entry.id   AF-A0A1G9YG19-F1
#
_cell.length_a   1.000
_cell.length_b   1.000
_cell.length_c   1.000
_cell.angle_alpha   90.00
_cell.angle_beta   90.00
_cell.angle_gamma   90.00
#
_symmetry.space_group_name_H-M   'P 1'
#
loop_
_entity.id
_entity.type
_entity.pdbx_description
1 polymer ?
#
loop_
_entity_poly.entity_id
_entity_poly.type
_entity_poly.pdbx_seq_one_letter_code
_entity_poly.pdbx_strand_id
1 'polypeptide(L)'
;MIQLHEASSWNPWVMEDQADDYVKATDIFHQWTRAEPGHRYLTEAELDAKWARLDAESKQRSAEQEAQRLARIADFDGSRENARLALLECEAQLRERENRIWPVGSQEDSNALEARAERLRGEVEDPEAVVDKAGLLPAERRDIHLTLFKIWREGEVRRLRGLVSEQAAALSAAPPKSAERSKIRGELAASKRELEKLLAIPPLAAQDMCSECVRPASQHGYVWQSGVRETVPCPAWPDWAARLKEARDILMRAADSRKESPAPPKPKPLAVVPSGLPIAEVITKLTDLQGQYPDAVVRRGTANRWELWPPKTEK
;
A
#
# COMPACT_ATOMS: atom_id res chain seq x y z
N MET A 1 -14.61 -2.98 -31.90
CA MET A 1 -13.45 -3.87 -31.74
C MET A 1 -12.16 -3.12 -31.41
N ILE A 2 -11.71 -2.13 -32.20
CA ILE A 2 -10.49 -1.34 -31.88
C ILE A 2 -10.59 -0.65 -30.51
N GLN A 3 -11.69 0.03 -30.22
CA GLN A 3 -11.93 0.68 -28.92
C GLN A 3 -11.98 -0.31 -27.74
N LEU A 4 -12.46 -1.54 -27.97
CA LEU A 4 -12.48 -2.59 -26.94
C LEU A 4 -11.06 -3.09 -26.65
N HIS A 5 -10.27 -3.31 -27.69
CA HIS A 5 -8.88 -3.72 -27.53
C HIS A 5 -8.05 -2.62 -26.87
N GLU A 6 -8.24 -1.36 -27.26
CA GLU A 6 -7.61 -0.21 -26.65
C GLU A 6 -7.98 -0.10 -25.16
N ALA A 7 -9.28 -0.20 -24.83
CA ALA A 7 -9.74 -0.23 -23.44
C ALA A 7 -9.18 -1.43 -22.65
N SER A 8 -9.08 -2.61 -23.29
CA SER A 8 -8.57 -3.83 -22.66
C SER A 8 -7.08 -3.78 -22.34
N SER A 9 -6.31 -2.94 -23.04
CA SER A 9 -4.87 -2.77 -22.80
C SER A 9 -4.57 -2.16 -21.42
N TRP A 10 -5.52 -1.43 -20.85
CA TRP A 10 -5.44 -0.86 -19.51
C TRP A 10 -6.40 -1.52 -18.53
N ASN A 11 -7.55 -2.00 -19.00
CA ASN A 11 -8.58 -2.63 -18.19
C ASN A 11 -8.92 -4.01 -18.77
N PRO A 12 -8.11 -5.06 -18.49
CA PRO A 12 -8.29 -6.38 -19.11
C PRO A 12 -9.69 -6.99 -18.88
N TRP A 13 -10.31 -6.69 -17.73
CA TRP A 13 -11.67 -7.13 -17.38
C TRP A 13 -12.76 -6.56 -18.29
N VAL A 14 -12.50 -5.51 -19.09
CA VAL A 14 -13.47 -5.03 -20.09
C VAL A 14 -13.83 -6.14 -21.08
N MET A 15 -12.88 -7.02 -21.39
CA MET A 15 -13.13 -8.17 -22.27
C MET A 15 -14.05 -9.20 -21.62
N GLU A 16 -13.96 -9.39 -20.30
CA GLU A 16 -14.85 -10.27 -19.54
C GLU A 16 -16.24 -9.64 -19.39
N ASP A 17 -16.28 -8.36 -19.00
CA ASP A 17 -17.50 -7.60 -18.75
C ASP A 17 -18.33 -7.39 -20.04
N GLN A 18 -17.68 -7.41 -21.22
CA GLN A 18 -18.30 -7.20 -22.53
C GLN A 18 -18.11 -8.41 -23.47
N ALA A 19 -17.95 -9.61 -22.93
CA ALA A 19 -17.70 -10.82 -23.71
C ALA A 19 -18.77 -11.06 -24.80
N ASP A 20 -20.05 -10.87 -24.46
CA ASP A 20 -21.16 -11.03 -25.40
C ASP A 20 -21.10 -10.02 -26.56
N ASP A 21 -20.71 -8.78 -26.27
CA ASP A 21 -20.56 -7.74 -27.29
C ASP A 21 -19.34 -7.98 -28.17
N TYR A 22 -18.26 -8.53 -27.59
CA TYR A 22 -17.08 -8.96 -28.34
C TYR A 22 -17.42 -10.11 -29.32
N VAL A 23 -18.19 -11.11 -28.89
CA VAL A 23 -18.65 -12.21 -29.76
C VAL A 23 -19.48 -11.66 -30.92
N LYS A 24 -20.51 -10.85 -30.63
CA LYS A 24 -21.35 -10.22 -31.67
C LYS A 24 -20.53 -9.39 -32.66
N ALA A 25 -19.57 -8.60 -32.16
CA ALA A 25 -18.71 -7.79 -33.02
C ALA A 25 -17.85 -8.66 -33.92
N THR A 26 -17.30 -9.76 -33.39
CA THR A 26 -16.50 -10.73 -34.14
C THR A 26 -17.33 -11.39 -35.24
N ASP A 27 -18.56 -11.80 -34.95
CA ASP A 27 -19.48 -12.36 -35.94
C ASP A 27 -19.79 -11.38 -37.08
N ILE A 28 -19.99 -10.09 -36.77
CA ILE A 28 -20.18 -9.04 -37.79
C ILE A 28 -18.91 -8.86 -38.63
N PHE A 29 -17.73 -8.84 -38.00
CA PHE A 29 -16.45 -8.72 -38.71
C PHE A 29 -16.21 -9.89 -39.66
N HIS A 30 -16.61 -11.11 -39.29
CA HIS A 30 -16.52 -12.27 -40.17
C HIS A 30 -17.46 -12.22 -41.38
N GLN A 31 -18.53 -11.42 -41.32
CA GLN A 31 -19.41 -11.19 -42.48
C GLN A 31 -18.82 -10.20 -43.49
N TRP A 32 -17.77 -9.46 -43.11
CA TRP A 32 -17.16 -8.44 -43.97
C TRP A 32 -16.00 -9.04 -44.76
N THR A 33 -16.20 -9.26 -46.05
CA THR A 33 -15.09 -9.48 -47.00
C THR A 33 -14.47 -8.14 -47.39
N ARG A 34 -13.14 -7.97 -47.21
CA ARG A 34 -12.42 -6.78 -47.65
C ARG A 34 -12.63 -6.56 -49.16
N ALA A 35 -13.25 -5.45 -49.54
CA ALA A 35 -13.57 -5.11 -50.93
C ALA A 35 -12.60 -4.09 -51.57
N GLU A 36 -11.44 -3.84 -50.93
CA GLU A 36 -10.41 -2.93 -51.45
C GLU A 36 -9.83 -3.47 -52.79
N PRO A 37 -9.84 -2.68 -53.87
CA PRO A 37 -9.25 -3.09 -55.15
C PRO A 37 -7.78 -3.47 -55.00
N GLY A 38 -7.42 -4.69 -55.41
CA GLY A 38 -6.04 -5.19 -55.35
C GLY A 38 -5.58 -5.67 -53.98
N HIS A 39 -6.46 -5.77 -52.97
CA HIS A 39 -6.10 -6.34 -51.69
C HIS A 39 -5.79 -7.85 -51.81
N ARG A 40 -4.60 -8.23 -51.37
CA ARG A 40 -4.17 -9.63 -51.23
C ARG A 40 -3.78 -9.88 -49.78
N TYR A 41 -4.29 -10.96 -49.20
CA TYR A 41 -3.84 -11.44 -47.90
C TYR A 41 -2.37 -11.84 -47.97
N LEU A 42 -1.63 -11.52 -46.91
CA LEU A 42 -0.30 -12.08 -46.73
C LEU A 42 -0.41 -13.60 -46.59
N THR A 43 0.44 -14.31 -47.30
CA THR A 43 0.64 -15.75 -47.09
C THR A 43 1.23 -16.00 -45.71
N GLU A 44 1.07 -17.22 -45.19
CA GLU A 44 1.68 -17.63 -43.92
C GLU A 44 3.19 -17.37 -43.90
N ALA A 45 3.90 -17.70 -44.98
CA ALA A 45 5.32 -17.43 -45.13
C ALA A 45 5.66 -15.91 -45.10
N GLU A 46 4.82 -15.06 -45.70
CA GLU A 46 5.00 -13.60 -45.65
C GLU A 46 4.72 -13.04 -44.24
N LEU A 47 3.76 -13.61 -43.51
CA LEU A 47 3.50 -13.26 -42.11
C LEU A 47 4.67 -13.68 -41.22
N ASP A 48 5.17 -14.90 -41.34
CA ASP A 48 6.31 -15.40 -40.57
C ASP A 48 7.56 -14.57 -40.82
N ALA A 49 7.85 -14.24 -42.09
CA ALA A 49 8.96 -13.36 -42.42
C ALA A 49 8.79 -11.96 -41.81
N LYS A 50 7.56 -11.42 -41.78
CA LYS A 50 7.26 -10.14 -41.14
C LYS A 50 7.48 -10.20 -39.62
N TRP A 51 7.01 -11.25 -38.95
CA TRP A 51 7.20 -11.43 -37.51
C TRP A 51 8.67 -11.63 -37.14
N ALA A 52 9.41 -12.45 -37.92
CA ALA A 52 10.84 -12.66 -37.72
C ALA A 52 11.64 -11.36 -37.85
N ARG A 53 11.29 -10.49 -38.82
CA ARG A 53 11.92 -9.17 -38.96
C ARG A 53 11.64 -8.28 -37.75
N LEU A 54 10.39 -8.20 -37.30
CA LEU A 54 10.00 -7.40 -36.14
C LEU A 54 10.69 -7.88 -34.85
N ASP A 55 10.82 -9.20 -34.67
CA ASP A 55 11.55 -9.80 -33.55
C ASP A 55 13.05 -9.46 -33.60
N ALA A 56 13.68 -9.57 -34.77
CA ALA A 56 15.08 -9.19 -34.96
C ALA A 56 15.32 -7.70 -34.66
N GLU A 57 14.48 -6.81 -35.18
CA GLU A 57 14.52 -5.37 -34.89
C GLU A 57 14.34 -5.09 -33.40
N SER A 58 13.42 -5.79 -32.74
CA SER A 58 13.20 -5.65 -31.30
C SER A 58 14.41 -6.09 -30.48
N LYS A 59 14.97 -7.27 -30.80
CA LYS A 59 16.17 -7.80 -30.13
C LYS A 59 17.37 -6.90 -30.30
N GLN A 60 17.55 -6.34 -31.49
CA GLN A 60 18.63 -5.39 -31.74
C GLN A 60 18.47 -4.13 -30.88
N ARG A 61 17.28 -3.52 -30.86
CA ARG A 61 17.02 -2.34 -30.01
C ARG A 61 17.24 -2.63 -28.53
N SER A 62 16.78 -3.79 -28.03
CA SER A 62 17.00 -4.19 -26.65
C SER A 62 18.50 -4.40 -26.34
N ALA A 63 19.26 -4.99 -27.26
CA ALA A 63 20.69 -5.18 -27.09
C ALA A 63 21.45 -3.84 -27.08
N GLU A 64 21.07 -2.89 -27.95
CA GLU A 64 21.64 -1.54 -27.99
C GLU A 64 21.33 -0.76 -26.70
N GLN A 65 20.08 -0.81 -26.21
CA GLN A 65 19.69 -0.19 -24.95
C GLN A 65 20.43 -0.80 -23.76
N GLU A 66 20.56 -2.12 -23.71
CA GLU A 66 21.29 -2.81 -22.64
C GLU A 66 22.78 -2.47 -22.68
N ALA A 67 23.39 -2.40 -23.87
CA ALA A 67 24.78 -1.98 -24.02
C ALA A 67 25.00 -0.54 -23.52
N GLN A 68 24.09 0.38 -23.85
CA GLN A 68 24.13 1.76 -23.34
C GLN A 68 23.97 1.82 -21.82
N ARG A 69 23.02 1.06 -21.25
CA ARG A 69 22.81 0.97 -19.80
C ARG A 69 24.07 0.48 -19.10
N LEU A 70 24.68 -0.61 -19.59
CA LEU A 70 25.89 -1.18 -19.02
C LEU A 70 27.09 -0.23 -19.09
N ALA A 71 27.22 0.53 -20.18
CA ALA A 71 28.28 1.54 -20.31
C ALA A 71 28.14 2.65 -19.25
N ARG A 72 26.92 3.12 -18.98
CA ARG A 72 26.63 4.17 -18.00
C ARG A 72 26.92 3.79 -16.55
N ILE A 73 26.99 2.50 -16.22
CA ILE A 73 27.31 2.05 -14.85
C ILE A 73 28.67 2.59 -14.39
N ALA A 74 29.64 2.71 -15.30
CA ALA A 74 30.97 3.24 -14.98
C ALA A 74 30.94 4.72 -14.57
N ASP A 75 29.96 5.48 -15.06
CA ASP A 75 29.79 6.91 -14.81
C ASP A 75 28.88 7.20 -13.60
N PHE A 76 28.47 6.16 -12.86
CA PHE A 76 27.59 6.31 -11.72
C PHE A 76 28.22 7.15 -10.60
N ASP A 77 27.59 8.27 -10.29
CA ASP A 77 27.92 9.15 -9.16
C ASP A 77 26.82 9.08 -8.09
N GLY A 78 27.11 8.33 -7.02
CA GLY A 78 26.18 8.18 -5.90
C GLY A 78 25.93 9.48 -5.12
N SER A 79 26.85 10.45 -5.14
CA SER A 79 26.62 11.75 -4.52
C SER A 79 25.61 12.54 -5.36
N ARG A 80 25.76 12.54 -6.68
CA ARG A 80 24.83 13.19 -7.61
C ARG A 80 23.44 12.53 -7.58
N GLU A 81 23.37 11.21 -7.49
CA GLU A 81 22.09 10.49 -7.32
C GLU A 81 21.39 10.92 -6.02
N ASN A 82 22.10 10.93 -4.88
CA ASN A 82 21.53 11.37 -3.61
C ASN A 82 21.10 12.84 -3.63
N ALA A 83 21.90 13.73 -4.23
CA ALA A 83 21.55 15.13 -4.39
C ALA A 83 20.26 15.31 -5.21
N ARG A 84 20.10 14.51 -6.27
CA ARG A 84 18.87 14.48 -7.06
C ARG A 84 17.66 14.00 -6.24
N LEU A 85 17.81 12.93 -5.47
CA LEU A 85 16.71 12.45 -4.61
C LEU A 85 16.29 13.50 -3.57
N ALA A 86 17.27 14.19 -2.97
CA ALA A 86 17.02 15.30 -2.07
C ALA A 86 16.34 16.49 -2.78
N LEU A 87 16.71 16.79 -4.03
CA LEU A 87 16.09 17.83 -4.82
C LEU A 87 14.61 17.53 -5.05
N LEU A 88 14.28 16.31 -5.51
CA LEU A 88 12.89 15.88 -5.72
C LEU A 88 12.05 15.98 -4.43
N GLU A 89 12.65 15.63 -3.29
CA GLU A 89 12.00 15.78 -1.99
C GLU A 89 11.74 17.25 -1.65
N CYS A 90 12.71 18.15 -1.87
CA CYS A 90 12.52 19.59 -1.67
C CYS A 90 11.44 20.17 -2.58
N GLU A 91 11.41 19.80 -3.86
CA GLU A 91 10.39 20.25 -4.80
C GLU A 91 9.00 19.73 -4.47
N ALA A 92 8.89 18.51 -3.93
CA ALA A 92 7.63 18.00 -3.41
C ALA A 92 7.15 18.77 -2.17
N GLN A 93 8.08 19.16 -1.28
CA GLN A 93 7.78 20.01 -0.12
C GLN A 93 7.27 21.40 -0.52
N LEU A 94 7.93 22.03 -1.48
CA LEU A 94 7.55 23.34 -1.99
C LEU A 94 6.15 23.31 -2.62
N ARG A 95 5.89 22.34 -3.51
CA ARG A 95 4.55 22.15 -4.12
C ARG A 95 3.45 21.92 -3.08
N GLU A 96 3.71 21.12 -2.04
CA GLU A 96 2.73 20.90 -0.97
C GLU A 96 2.44 22.20 -0.20
N ARG A 97 3.45 23.06 0.02
CA ARG A 97 3.26 24.35 0.69
C ARG A 97 2.45 25.32 -0.17
N GLU A 98 2.72 25.39 -1.47
CA GLU A 98 1.97 26.21 -2.42
C GLU A 98 0.49 25.79 -2.50
N ASN A 99 0.22 24.49 -2.47
CA ASN A 99 -1.14 23.95 -2.56
C ASN A 99 -1.96 24.06 -1.26
N ARG A 100 -1.34 24.51 -0.15
CA ARG A 100 -2.03 24.64 1.13
C ARG A 100 -2.69 26.01 1.26
N ILE A 101 -3.98 25.97 1.60
CA ILE A 101 -4.78 27.17 1.92
C ILE A 101 -4.23 27.89 3.16
N TRP A 102 -3.62 27.16 4.09
CA TRP A 102 -3.03 27.71 5.31
C TRP A 102 -1.52 27.48 5.34
N PRO A 103 -0.71 28.53 5.50
CA PRO A 103 0.74 28.37 5.60
C PRO A 103 1.08 27.55 6.84
N VAL A 104 1.82 26.46 6.64
CA VAL A 104 2.35 25.63 7.72
C VAL A 104 3.87 25.74 7.68
N GLY A 105 4.44 26.19 8.79
CA GLY A 105 5.86 26.54 8.91
C GLY A 105 6.10 28.05 8.89
N SER A 106 7.30 28.46 9.28
CA SER A 106 7.70 29.86 9.20
C SER A 106 8.11 30.24 7.77
N GLN A 107 8.09 31.54 7.46
CA GLN A 107 8.66 32.05 6.21
C GLN A 107 10.16 31.71 6.09
N GLU A 108 10.87 31.69 7.22
CA GLU A 108 12.29 31.30 7.28
C GLU A 108 12.48 29.85 6.83
N ASP A 109 11.59 28.93 7.23
CA ASP A 109 11.61 27.54 6.77
C ASP A 109 11.38 27.42 5.26
N SER A 110 10.52 28.28 4.68
CA SER A 110 10.28 28.30 3.22
C SER A 110 11.53 28.78 2.49
N ASN A 111 12.11 29.89 2.94
CA ASN A 111 13.33 30.45 2.33
C ASN A 111 14.49 29.45 2.43
N ALA A 112 14.64 28.77 3.57
CA ALA A 112 15.68 27.75 3.74
C ALA A 112 15.49 26.54 2.81
N LEU A 113 14.24 26.12 2.60
CA LEU A 113 13.90 25.03 1.69
C LEU A 113 14.15 25.40 0.23
N GLU A 114 13.76 26.60 -0.20
CA GLU A 114 14.04 27.14 -1.53
C GLU A 114 15.55 27.25 -1.78
N ALA A 115 16.31 27.79 -0.81
CA ALA A 115 17.76 27.89 -0.90
C ALA A 115 18.44 26.50 -0.99
N ARG A 116 17.90 25.50 -0.27
CA ARG A 116 18.35 24.10 -0.40
C ARG A 116 18.07 23.55 -1.80
N ALA A 117 16.86 23.77 -2.33
CA ALA A 117 16.49 23.30 -3.66
C ALA A 117 17.39 23.92 -4.74
N GLU A 118 17.67 25.23 -4.64
CA GLU A 118 18.52 25.92 -5.61
C GLU A 118 19.96 25.42 -5.60
N ARG A 119 20.55 25.21 -4.41
CA ARG A 119 21.88 24.60 -4.30
C ARG A 119 21.91 23.21 -4.95
N LEU A 120 20.92 22.36 -4.65
CA LEU A 120 20.84 21.01 -5.20
C LEU A 120 20.63 21.01 -6.72
N ARG A 121 19.88 21.97 -7.28
CA ARG A 121 19.80 22.17 -8.74
C ARG A 121 21.17 22.44 -9.36
N GLY A 122 22.00 23.26 -8.72
CA GLY A 122 23.38 23.50 -9.16
C GLY A 122 24.26 22.25 -9.11
N GLU A 123 24.10 21.40 -8.09
CA GLU A 123 24.86 20.14 -7.94
C GLU A 123 24.42 19.06 -8.94
N VAL A 124 23.14 19.01 -9.28
CA VAL A 124 22.54 17.97 -10.13
C VAL A 124 22.60 18.34 -11.61
N GLU A 125 22.49 19.64 -11.93
CA GLU A 125 22.30 20.21 -13.27
C GLU A 125 20.99 19.73 -13.93
N ASP A 126 21.02 18.57 -14.59
CA ASP A 126 19.85 17.93 -15.19
C ASP A 126 19.43 16.70 -14.37
N PRO A 127 18.31 16.77 -13.62
CA PRO A 127 17.78 15.63 -12.88
C PRO A 127 17.43 14.44 -13.77
N GLU A 128 17.13 14.63 -15.05
CA GLU A 128 16.74 13.54 -15.95
C GLU A 128 17.94 12.84 -16.59
N ALA A 129 19.16 13.36 -16.41
CA ALA A 129 20.40 12.75 -16.88
C ALA A 129 21.14 11.93 -15.80
N VAL A 130 20.66 11.95 -14.54
CA VAL A 130 21.34 11.26 -13.44
C VAL A 130 21.06 9.76 -13.47
N VAL A 131 22.11 8.99 -13.75
CA VAL A 131 22.08 7.53 -13.79
C VAL A 131 22.02 6.94 -12.39
N ASP A 132 21.35 5.80 -12.26
CA ASP A 132 21.29 5.03 -11.03
C ASP A 132 22.44 4.02 -10.94
N LYS A 133 22.56 3.32 -9.80
CA LYS A 133 23.56 2.28 -9.59
C LYS A 133 23.52 1.12 -10.60
N ALA A 134 22.41 0.97 -11.33
CA ALA A 134 22.21 -0.01 -12.38
C ALA A 134 22.37 0.60 -13.78
N GLY A 135 22.82 1.85 -13.92
CA GLY A 135 23.02 2.54 -15.19
C GLY A 135 21.73 2.99 -15.88
N LEU A 136 20.60 2.97 -15.16
CA LEU A 136 19.30 3.39 -15.67
C LEU A 136 19.10 4.89 -15.49
N LEU A 137 18.54 5.52 -16.52
CA LEU A 137 18.08 6.90 -16.46
C LEU A 137 16.67 6.97 -15.82
N PRO A 138 16.28 8.12 -15.25
CA PRO A 138 14.95 8.32 -14.68
C PRO A 138 13.81 8.00 -15.64
N ALA A 139 13.94 8.33 -16.93
CA ALA A 139 12.97 7.98 -17.96
C ALA A 139 12.82 6.46 -18.14
N GLU A 140 13.94 5.73 -18.21
CA GLU A 140 13.96 4.27 -18.35
C GLU A 140 13.37 3.60 -17.09
N ARG A 141 13.67 4.14 -15.90
CA ARG A 141 13.05 3.68 -14.65
C ARG A 141 11.53 3.87 -14.67
N ARG A 142 11.03 4.98 -15.21
CA ARG A 142 9.59 5.24 -15.35
C ARG A 142 8.90 4.23 -16.28
N ASP A 143 9.54 3.81 -17.37
CA ASP A 143 9.01 2.75 -18.25
C ASP A 143 8.87 1.41 -17.52
N ILE A 144 9.91 1.04 -16.75
CA ILE A 144 9.91 -0.17 -15.92
C ILE A 144 8.81 -0.06 -14.86
N HIS A 145 8.73 1.08 -14.17
CA HIS A 145 7.74 1.34 -13.12
C HIS A 145 6.31 1.30 -13.67
N LEU A 146 6.05 1.83 -14.85
CA LEU A 146 4.73 1.74 -15.51
C LEU A 146 4.34 0.28 -15.72
N THR A 147 5.27 -0.53 -16.22
CA THR A 147 5.04 -1.96 -16.45
C THR A 147 4.73 -2.69 -15.14
N LEU A 148 5.54 -2.46 -14.10
CA LEU A 148 5.33 -3.06 -12.79
C LEU A 148 4.02 -2.59 -12.14
N PHE A 149 3.67 -1.32 -12.30
CA PHE A 149 2.42 -0.76 -11.80
C PHE A 149 1.20 -1.40 -12.48
N LYS A 150 1.22 -1.57 -13.81
CA LYS A 150 0.15 -2.25 -14.55
C LYS A 150 -0.08 -3.66 -14.01
N ILE A 151 0.99 -4.45 -13.90
CA ILE A 151 0.92 -5.82 -13.37
C ILE A 151 0.35 -5.85 -11.96
N TRP A 152 0.85 -4.98 -11.08
CA TRP A 152 0.36 -4.88 -9.71
C TRP A 152 -1.14 -4.49 -9.67
N ARG A 153 -1.52 -3.45 -10.40
CA ARG A 153 -2.89 -2.94 -10.46
C ARG A 153 -3.85 -4.00 -10.97
N GLU A 154 -3.49 -4.71 -12.03
CA GLU A 154 -4.31 -5.80 -12.57
C GLU A 154 -4.52 -6.92 -11.55
N GLY A 155 -3.44 -7.35 -10.89
CA GLY A 155 -3.52 -8.35 -9.82
C GLY A 155 -4.42 -7.89 -8.68
N GLU A 156 -4.29 -6.63 -8.27
CA GLU A 156 -5.05 -6.06 -7.16
C GLU A 156 -6.53 -5.86 -7.51
N VAL A 157 -6.86 -5.39 -8.72
CA VAL A 157 -8.24 -5.29 -9.19
C VAL A 157 -8.89 -6.67 -9.25
N ARG A 158 -8.21 -7.68 -9.80
CA ARG A 158 -8.72 -9.06 -9.85
C ARG A 158 -9.00 -9.60 -8.45
N ARG A 159 -8.08 -9.39 -7.51
CA ARG A 159 -8.24 -9.76 -6.09
C ARG A 159 -9.43 -9.05 -5.44
N LEU A 160 -9.57 -7.74 -5.65
CA LEU A 160 -10.66 -6.94 -5.07
C LEU A 160 -12.03 -7.31 -5.65
N ARG A 161 -12.13 -7.60 -6.96
CA ARG A 161 -13.36 -8.10 -7.58
C ARG A 161 -13.81 -9.41 -6.94
N GLY A 162 -12.86 -10.34 -6.72
CA GLY A 162 -13.12 -11.59 -5.98
C GLY A 162 -13.64 -11.33 -4.58
N LEU A 163 -12.95 -10.51 -3.79
CA LEU A 163 -13.35 -10.16 -2.43
C LEU A 163 -14.72 -9.50 -2.36
N VAL A 164 -15.02 -8.57 -3.27
CA VAL A 164 -16.32 -7.88 -3.31
C VAL A 164 -17.45 -8.89 -3.57
N SER A 165 -17.23 -9.85 -4.48
CA SER A 165 -18.19 -10.92 -4.75
C SER A 165 -18.41 -11.82 -3.52
N GLU A 166 -17.33 -12.30 -2.91
CA GLU A 166 -17.37 -13.17 -1.73
C GLU A 166 -18.03 -12.48 -0.53
N GLN A 167 -17.65 -11.24 -0.23
CA GLN A 167 -18.22 -10.45 0.87
C GLN A 167 -19.69 -10.12 0.62
N ALA A 168 -20.11 -9.88 -0.63
CA ALA A 168 -21.51 -9.68 -0.97
C ALA A 168 -22.33 -10.97 -0.76
N ALA A 169 -21.80 -12.13 -1.15
CA ALA A 169 -22.43 -13.42 -0.90
C ALA A 169 -22.53 -13.72 0.61
N ALA A 170 -21.43 -13.52 1.35
CA ALA A 170 -21.40 -13.67 2.80
C ALA A 170 -22.39 -12.72 3.51
N LEU A 171 -22.49 -11.47 3.03
CA LEU A 171 -23.47 -10.51 3.53
C LEU A 171 -24.91 -10.95 3.25
N SER A 172 -25.18 -11.63 2.14
CA SER A 172 -26.50 -12.18 1.85
C SER A 172 -26.86 -13.32 2.79
N ALA A 173 -25.90 -14.21 3.07
CA ALA A 173 -26.08 -15.39 3.92
C ALA A 173 -26.09 -15.07 5.44
N ALA A 174 -25.46 -13.97 5.88
CA ALA A 174 -25.33 -13.66 7.30
C ALA A 174 -26.68 -13.31 7.97
N PRO A 175 -26.93 -13.81 9.19
CA PRO A 175 -28.20 -13.59 9.89
C PRO A 175 -28.47 -12.09 10.11
N PRO A 176 -29.75 -11.68 10.09
CA PRO A 176 -30.12 -10.29 10.30
C PRO A 176 -29.69 -9.82 11.71
N LYS A 177 -29.17 -8.59 11.78
CA LYS A 177 -28.77 -7.90 13.03
C LYS A 177 -27.65 -8.58 13.85
N SER A 178 -26.71 -9.29 13.21
CA SER A 178 -25.50 -9.79 13.88
C SER A 178 -24.32 -8.81 13.82
N ALA A 179 -23.41 -8.88 14.80
CA ALA A 179 -22.16 -8.12 14.79
C ALA A 179 -21.27 -8.50 13.59
N GLU A 180 -21.28 -9.77 13.22
CA GLU A 180 -20.61 -10.31 12.03
C GLU A 180 -21.11 -9.63 10.75
N ARG A 181 -22.43 -9.45 10.60
CA ARG A 181 -23.01 -8.75 9.46
C ARG A 181 -22.54 -7.30 9.38
N SER A 182 -22.40 -6.62 10.52
CA SER A 182 -21.86 -5.25 10.56
C SER A 182 -20.40 -5.19 10.11
N LYS A 183 -19.58 -6.14 10.56
CA LYS A 183 -18.19 -6.30 10.14
C LYS A 183 -18.08 -6.53 8.62
N ILE A 184 -18.82 -7.50 8.08
CA ILE A 184 -18.82 -7.83 6.64
C ILE A 184 -19.22 -6.60 5.81
N ARG A 185 -20.20 -5.80 6.25
CA ARG A 185 -20.57 -4.54 5.56
C ARG A 185 -19.41 -3.55 5.53
N GLY A 186 -18.69 -3.39 6.65
CA GLY A 186 -17.52 -2.51 6.72
C GLY A 186 -16.42 -2.94 5.75
N GLU A 187 -16.13 -4.24 5.71
CA GLU A 187 -15.14 -4.83 4.81
C GLU A 187 -15.55 -4.70 3.34
N LEU A 188 -16.82 -4.97 3.02
CA LEU A 188 -17.37 -4.79 1.67
C LEU A 188 -17.26 -3.32 1.22
N ALA A 189 -17.64 -2.38 2.09
CA ALA A 189 -17.53 -0.95 1.77
C ALA A 189 -16.07 -0.50 1.61
N ALA A 190 -15.13 -1.09 2.36
CA ALA A 190 -13.71 -0.81 2.18
C ALA A 190 -13.19 -1.36 0.84
N SER A 191 -13.48 -2.62 0.52
CA SER A 191 -13.04 -3.26 -0.72
C SER A 191 -13.63 -2.60 -1.97
N LYS A 192 -14.91 -2.20 -1.92
CA LYS A 192 -15.55 -1.45 -3.02
C LYS A 192 -14.89 -0.11 -3.27
N ARG A 193 -14.64 0.68 -2.21
CA ARG A 193 -13.97 1.98 -2.35
C ARG A 193 -12.56 1.83 -2.94
N GLU A 194 -11.81 0.81 -2.53
CA GLU A 194 -10.48 0.57 -3.08
C GLU A 194 -10.53 0.12 -4.54
N LEU A 195 -11.48 -0.74 -4.88
CA LEU A 195 -11.72 -1.16 -6.26
C LEU A 195 -12.08 0.04 -7.15
N GLU A 196 -13.04 0.86 -6.72
CA GLU A 196 -13.46 2.06 -7.44
C GLU A 196 -12.29 3.02 -7.70
N LYS A 197 -11.40 3.20 -6.72
CA LYS A 197 -10.19 4.01 -6.90
C LYS A 197 -9.26 3.47 -7.98
N LEU A 198 -8.94 2.18 -7.95
CA LEU A 198 -8.05 1.58 -8.96
C LEU A 198 -8.67 1.60 -10.36
N LEU A 199 -10.00 1.45 -10.45
CA LEU A 199 -10.74 1.58 -11.70
C LEU A 199 -10.76 3.02 -12.22
N ALA A 200 -10.75 4.02 -11.34
CA ALA A 200 -10.74 5.44 -11.70
C ALA A 200 -9.39 5.95 -12.21
N ILE A 201 -8.30 5.19 -12.06
CA ILE A 201 -6.99 5.59 -12.59
C ILE A 201 -7.02 5.55 -14.13
N PRO A 202 -6.81 6.67 -14.83
CA PRO A 202 -6.80 6.71 -16.28
C PRO A 202 -5.59 5.94 -16.83
N PRO A 203 -5.58 5.58 -18.13
CA PRO A 203 -4.39 5.06 -18.79
C PRO A 203 -3.19 5.99 -18.55
N LEU A 204 -2.12 5.44 -18.00
CA LEU A 204 -0.90 6.17 -17.68
C LEU A 204 0.17 5.94 -18.77
N ALA A 205 0.91 7.00 -19.06
CA ALA A 205 2.16 6.95 -19.79
C ALA A 205 3.35 6.94 -18.83
N ALA A 206 4.55 6.69 -19.34
CA ALA A 206 5.74 6.55 -18.49
C ALA A 206 6.02 7.84 -17.72
N GLN A 207 5.86 9.01 -18.35
CA GLN A 207 6.04 10.31 -17.70
C GLN A 207 5.11 10.56 -16.49
N ASP A 208 4.00 9.82 -16.40
CA ASP A 208 3.07 9.93 -15.27
C ASP A 208 3.55 9.13 -14.06
N MET A 209 4.62 8.35 -14.19
CA MET A 209 5.20 7.54 -13.12
C MET A 209 6.25 8.29 -12.33
N CYS A 210 6.40 7.95 -11.05
CA CYS A 210 7.58 8.34 -10.30
C CYS A 210 8.81 7.63 -10.88
N SER A 211 9.91 8.36 -11.04
CA SER A 211 11.20 7.79 -11.47
C SER A 211 11.85 6.92 -10.39
N GLU A 212 11.39 6.99 -9.14
CA GLU A 212 12.03 6.34 -7.98
C GLU A 212 11.20 5.21 -7.37
N CYS A 213 9.93 5.07 -7.76
CA CYS A 213 9.11 3.96 -7.32
C CYS A 213 7.98 3.62 -8.30
N VAL A 214 7.36 2.46 -8.11
CA VAL A 214 6.29 1.92 -8.97
C VAL A 214 4.95 2.67 -8.89
N ARG A 215 4.87 3.82 -8.21
CA ARG A 215 3.62 4.58 -8.07
C ARG A 215 3.55 5.72 -9.09
N PRO A 216 2.34 6.09 -9.53
CA PRO A 216 2.12 7.31 -10.30
C PRO A 216 2.64 8.53 -9.54
N ALA A 217 3.21 9.50 -10.26
CA ALA A 217 3.69 10.75 -9.71
C ALA A 217 2.59 11.53 -8.97
N SER A 218 1.34 11.45 -9.46
CA SER A 218 0.17 12.07 -8.84
C SER A 218 -0.22 11.47 -7.48
N GLN A 219 0.29 10.29 -7.14
CA GLN A 219 0.08 9.64 -5.84
C GLN A 219 1.20 9.99 -4.84
N HIS A 220 2.06 10.95 -5.18
CA HIS A 220 3.08 11.48 -4.28
C HIS A 220 2.71 12.86 -3.74
N GLY A 221 3.02 13.06 -2.47
CA GLY A 221 2.88 14.32 -1.75
C GLY A 221 3.81 14.30 -0.54
N TYR A 222 4.06 15.44 0.11
CA TYR A 222 5.03 15.47 1.20
C TYR A 222 4.45 15.11 2.58
N VAL A 223 3.13 15.20 2.76
CA VAL A 223 2.49 14.93 4.05
C VAL A 223 1.44 13.83 3.89
N TRP A 224 1.37 12.94 4.87
CA TRP A 224 0.23 12.05 5.02
C TRP A 224 -1.01 12.89 5.37
N GLN A 225 -1.83 13.23 4.38
CA GLN A 225 -3.07 13.96 4.65
C GLN A 225 -4.09 13.02 5.30
N SER A 226 -4.34 13.21 6.59
CA SER A 226 -5.33 12.41 7.33
C SER A 226 -6.73 12.72 6.81
N GLY A 227 -7.32 11.80 6.05
CA GLY A 227 -8.68 11.90 5.52
C GLY A 227 -8.75 11.76 3.99
N VAL A 228 -7.69 12.14 3.28
CA VAL A 228 -7.53 11.97 1.83
C VAL A 228 -6.29 11.11 1.62
N ARG A 229 -6.49 9.79 1.58
CA ARG A 229 -5.46 8.74 1.59
C ARG A 229 -4.70 8.60 0.25
N GLU A 230 -4.48 9.69 -0.48
CA GLU A 230 -4.16 9.59 -1.91
C GLU A 230 -2.72 9.97 -2.25
N THR A 231 -2.05 10.73 -1.38
CA THR A 231 -0.65 11.10 -1.60
C THR A 231 0.23 10.69 -0.42
N VAL A 232 1.37 10.07 -0.73
CA VAL A 232 2.38 9.71 0.26
C VAL A 232 3.76 10.11 -0.24
N PRO A 233 4.70 10.47 0.66
CA PRO A 233 6.05 10.78 0.24
C PRO A 233 6.70 9.56 -0.40
N CYS A 234 7.54 9.79 -1.40
CA CYS A 234 8.24 8.69 -2.06
C CYS A 234 9.19 8.03 -1.04
N PRO A 235 9.16 6.70 -0.88
CA PRO A 235 10.04 6.00 0.05
C PRO A 235 11.54 6.11 -0.31
N ALA A 236 11.86 6.53 -1.54
CA ALA A 236 13.23 6.77 -1.98
C ALA A 236 13.78 8.14 -1.57
N TRP A 237 12.94 9.06 -1.09
CA TRP A 237 13.39 10.39 -0.68
C TRP A 237 14.20 10.33 0.62
N PRO A 238 15.37 10.98 0.72
CA PRO A 238 16.32 10.72 1.80
C PRO A 238 15.78 11.03 3.20
N ASP A 239 15.17 12.21 3.39
CA ASP A 239 14.72 12.63 4.72
C ASP A 239 13.50 11.80 5.15
N TRP A 240 12.59 11.51 4.22
CA TRP A 240 11.46 10.60 4.47
C TRP A 240 11.88 9.16 4.75
N ALA A 241 12.83 8.61 3.97
CA ALA A 241 13.35 7.26 4.18
C ALA A 241 14.00 7.14 5.56
N ALA A 242 14.74 8.17 5.99
CA ALA A 242 15.32 8.23 7.33
C ALA A 242 14.23 8.23 8.42
N ARG A 243 13.17 9.02 8.27
CA ARG A 243 12.01 9.04 9.18
C ARG A 243 11.30 7.68 9.26
N LEU A 244 11.08 7.02 8.12
CA LEU A 244 10.47 5.68 8.08
C LEU A 244 11.34 4.64 8.79
N LYS A 245 12.67 4.71 8.61
CA LYS A 245 13.62 3.85 9.31
C LYS A 245 13.56 4.05 10.81
N GLU A 246 13.59 5.30 11.28
CA GLU A 246 13.47 5.63 12.70
C GLU A 246 12.16 5.12 13.31
N ALA A 247 11.04 5.36 12.63
CA ALA A 247 9.73 4.89 13.07
C ALA A 247 9.69 3.35 13.18
N ARG A 248 10.27 2.65 12.20
CA ARG A 248 10.41 1.19 12.24
C ARG A 248 11.26 0.74 13.42
N ASP A 249 12.39 1.40 13.68
CA ASP A 249 13.28 1.05 14.79
C ASP A 249 12.62 1.27 16.15
N ILE A 250 11.77 2.30 16.29
CA ILE A 250 10.94 2.51 17.48
C ILE A 250 9.94 1.37 17.65
N LEU A 251 9.22 1.00 16.59
CA LEU A 251 8.22 -0.08 16.64
C LEU A 251 8.85 -1.44 16.96
N MET A 252 10.01 -1.75 16.38
CA MET A 252 10.74 -2.99 16.67
C MET A 252 11.19 -3.03 18.13
N ARG A 253 11.77 -1.95 18.65
CA ARG A 253 12.12 -1.84 20.08
C ARG A 253 10.92 -2.02 21.00
N ALA A 254 9.76 -1.45 20.65
CA ALA A 254 8.53 -1.61 21.41
C ALA A 254 7.95 -3.04 21.35
N ALA A 255 8.14 -3.74 20.23
CA ALA A 255 7.74 -5.13 20.09
C ALA A 255 8.63 -6.08 20.91
N ASP A 256 9.94 -5.80 20.94
CA ASP A 256 10.90 -6.59 21.72
C ASP A 256 10.74 -6.36 23.21
N SER A 257 10.50 -5.12 23.66
CA SER A 257 10.23 -4.83 25.08
C SER A 257 8.94 -5.45 25.60
N ARG A 258 7.97 -5.78 24.73
CA ARG A 258 6.77 -6.54 25.10
C ARG A 258 7.01 -8.03 25.31
N LYS A 259 8.09 -8.60 24.74
CA LYS A 259 8.42 -10.03 24.93
C LYS A 259 9.06 -10.30 26.28
N GLU A 260 9.71 -9.31 26.88
CA GLU A 260 10.40 -9.43 28.17
C GLU A 260 9.59 -8.82 29.32
N SER A 261 8.54 -9.49 29.75
CA SER A 261 8.10 -9.50 31.15
C SER A 261 6.94 -10.50 31.29
N PRO A 262 7.13 -11.67 31.94
CA PRO A 262 5.98 -12.38 32.47
C PRO A 262 5.28 -11.43 33.44
N ALA A 263 4.01 -11.11 33.15
CA ALA A 263 3.20 -10.28 34.05
C ALA A 263 3.33 -10.85 35.47
N PRO A 264 3.60 -10.01 36.50
CA PRO A 264 3.67 -10.50 37.86
C PRO A 264 2.40 -11.31 38.14
N PRO A 265 2.52 -12.52 38.73
CA PRO A 265 1.38 -13.39 38.93
C PRO A 265 0.30 -12.60 39.66
N LYS A 266 -0.91 -12.56 39.11
CA LYS A 266 -2.04 -11.87 39.76
C LYS A 266 -2.15 -12.40 41.19
N PRO A 267 -2.21 -11.53 42.21
CA PRO A 267 -2.34 -11.99 43.58
C PRO A 267 -3.58 -12.88 43.68
N LYS A 268 -3.40 -14.09 44.20
CA LYS A 268 -4.49 -15.03 44.45
C LYS A 268 -5.05 -14.78 45.86
N PRO A 269 -6.36 -14.94 46.09
CA PRO A 269 -6.91 -14.88 47.44
C PRO A 269 -6.30 -16.00 48.29
N LEU A 270 -6.09 -15.71 49.58
CA LEU A 270 -5.61 -16.67 50.58
C LEU A 270 -6.65 -17.76 50.83
N ALA A 271 -7.93 -17.39 50.78
CA ALA A 271 -9.06 -18.31 50.90
C ALA A 271 -10.28 -17.78 50.15
N VAL A 272 -11.12 -18.69 49.66
CA VAL A 272 -12.40 -18.39 49.00
C VAL A 272 -13.51 -19.20 49.65
N VAL A 273 -14.52 -18.52 50.19
CA VAL A 273 -15.74 -19.15 50.69
C VAL A 273 -16.76 -19.22 49.53
N PRO A 274 -17.24 -20.43 49.18
CA PRO A 274 -18.17 -20.60 48.06
C PRO A 274 -19.51 -19.89 48.32
N SER A 275 -20.11 -19.39 47.25
CA SER A 275 -21.45 -18.80 47.26
C SER A 275 -22.52 -19.88 47.46
N GLY A 276 -23.56 -19.60 48.27
CA GLY A 276 -24.70 -20.50 48.47
C GLY A 276 -24.82 -21.11 49.87
N LEU A 277 -23.88 -20.80 50.79
CA LEU A 277 -24.00 -21.18 52.19
C LEU A 277 -24.95 -20.22 52.95
N PRO A 278 -25.71 -20.71 53.94
CA PRO A 278 -26.45 -19.86 54.86
C PRO A 278 -25.56 -18.82 55.53
N ILE A 279 -26.08 -17.61 55.80
CA ILE A 279 -25.31 -16.49 56.36
C ILE A 279 -24.59 -16.88 57.66
N ALA A 280 -25.21 -17.69 58.51
CA ALA A 280 -24.60 -18.17 59.75
C ALA A 280 -23.34 -19.02 59.51
N GLU A 281 -23.35 -19.88 58.49
CA GLU A 281 -22.19 -20.70 58.10
C GLU A 281 -21.10 -19.86 57.43
N VAL A 282 -21.50 -18.84 56.67
CA VAL A 282 -20.55 -17.87 56.08
C VAL A 282 -19.82 -17.10 57.18
N ILE A 283 -20.54 -16.60 58.19
CA ILE A 283 -19.94 -15.88 59.33
C ILE A 283 -18.96 -16.79 60.06
N THR A 284 -19.38 -18.01 60.40
CA THR A 284 -18.52 -18.99 61.11
C THR A 284 -17.23 -19.26 60.33
N LYS A 285 -17.33 -19.57 59.03
CA LYS A 285 -16.16 -19.80 58.18
C LYS A 285 -15.27 -18.57 58.02
N LEU A 286 -15.85 -17.37 57.96
CA LEU A 286 -15.07 -16.14 57.89
C LEU A 286 -14.34 -15.85 59.21
N THR A 287 -14.95 -16.14 60.36
CA THR A 287 -14.32 -16.03 61.68
C THR A 287 -13.16 -17.02 61.83
N ASP A 288 -13.34 -18.27 61.41
CA ASP A 288 -12.27 -19.28 61.43
C ASP A 288 -11.10 -18.89 60.53
N LEU A 289 -11.41 -18.38 59.32
CA LEU A 289 -10.40 -17.92 58.36
C LEU A 289 -9.70 -16.63 58.82
N GLN A 290 -10.39 -15.72 59.52
CA GLN A 290 -9.76 -14.57 60.15
C GLN A 290 -8.86 -14.95 61.34
N GLY A 291 -9.19 -16.02 62.07
CA GLY A 291 -8.29 -16.58 63.08
C GLY A 291 -7.00 -17.14 62.50
N GLN A 292 -7.06 -17.72 61.30
CA GLN A 292 -5.89 -18.24 60.58
C GLN A 292 -5.09 -17.14 59.86
N TYR A 293 -5.75 -16.08 59.40
CA TYR A 293 -5.14 -14.95 58.69
C TYR A 293 -5.59 -13.62 59.31
N PRO A 294 -5.01 -13.21 60.46
CA PRO A 294 -5.48 -12.05 61.22
C PRO A 294 -5.37 -10.73 60.46
N ASP A 295 -4.39 -10.61 59.55
CA ASP A 295 -4.14 -9.40 58.78
C ASP A 295 -4.84 -9.38 57.40
N ALA A 296 -5.65 -10.39 57.09
CA ALA A 296 -6.30 -10.51 55.79
C ALA A 296 -7.56 -9.65 55.67
N VAL A 297 -7.74 -9.04 54.50
CA VAL A 297 -8.91 -8.20 54.17
C VAL A 297 -9.96 -9.04 53.47
N VAL A 298 -11.16 -9.09 54.03
CA VAL A 298 -12.31 -9.74 53.42
C VAL A 298 -12.88 -8.86 52.30
N ARG A 299 -13.09 -9.43 51.11
CA ARG A 299 -13.70 -8.78 49.96
C ARG A 299 -14.77 -9.66 49.34
N ARG A 300 -15.73 -9.04 48.66
CA ARG A 300 -16.73 -9.75 47.85
C ARG A 300 -16.19 -9.92 46.43
N GLY A 301 -15.97 -11.17 46.03
CA GLY A 301 -15.49 -11.56 44.71
C GLY A 301 -16.59 -11.72 43.67
N THR A 302 -16.23 -12.19 42.48
CA THR A 302 -17.17 -12.52 41.41
C THR A 302 -18.10 -13.67 41.82
N ALA A 303 -19.36 -13.61 41.38
CA ALA A 303 -20.42 -14.56 41.75
C ALA A 303 -20.75 -14.64 43.26
N ASN A 304 -20.67 -13.52 43.98
CA ASN A 304 -21.05 -13.42 45.41
C ASN A 304 -20.25 -14.33 46.36
N ARG A 305 -19.00 -14.63 46.00
CA ARG A 305 -18.07 -15.35 46.88
C ARG A 305 -17.42 -14.38 47.85
N TRP A 306 -17.11 -14.86 49.05
CA TRP A 306 -16.32 -14.10 50.01
C TRP A 306 -14.86 -14.54 49.91
N GLU A 307 -13.95 -13.61 49.68
CA GLU A 307 -12.54 -13.85 49.43
C GLU A 307 -11.68 -13.16 50.49
N LEU A 308 -10.71 -13.87 51.06
CA LEU A 308 -9.71 -13.27 51.93
C LEU A 308 -8.47 -12.91 51.11
N TRP A 309 -8.06 -11.65 51.20
CA TRP A 309 -6.91 -11.10 50.50
C TRP A 309 -5.80 -10.77 51.50
N PRO A 310 -4.52 -10.91 51.13
CA PRO A 310 -3.45 -10.41 51.98
C PRO A 310 -3.62 -8.89 52.21
N PRO A 311 -3.09 -8.36 53.33
CA PRO A 311 -3.12 -6.93 53.60
C PRO A 311 -2.52 -6.18 52.40
N LYS A 312 -3.09 -5.02 52.06
CA LYS A 312 -2.51 -4.18 51.02
C LYS A 312 -1.10 -3.81 51.49
N THR A 313 -0.08 -4.34 50.83
CA THR A 313 1.26 -3.75 50.91
C THR A 313 1.13 -2.36 50.31
N GLU A 314 1.22 -1.32 51.15
CA GLU A 314 1.40 0.05 50.68
C GLU A 314 2.63 0.05 49.76
N LYS A 315 2.43 0.54 48.53
CA LYS A 315 3.50 0.89 47.60
C LYS A 315 3.61 2.40 47.59
#